data_AF-A0A4Q1FPP2-F1
#
_entry.id   AF-A0A4Q1FPP2-F1
#
_cell.length_a   1.000
_cell.length_b   1.000
_cell.length_c   1.000
_cell.angle_alpha   90.00
_cell.angle_beta   90.00
_cell.angle_gamma   90.00
#
_symmetry.space_group_name_H-M   'P 1'
#
loop_
_entity.id
_entity.type
_entity.pdbx_description
1 polymer ?
#
loop_
_entity_poly.entity_id
_entity_poly.type
_entity_poly.pdbx_seq_one_letter_code
_entity_poly.pdbx_strand_id
1 'polypeptide(L)'
;MKKYLLCFPILLASSQFCFSQNVLEGKNFKALIGNVCAETNEYNPCASHMIHLVLNFRDHDVAFTEKNVNSCSENVTSRIQAKWKIDPAGKITLSYSSKIPESNFLNGFRLQLKGNKLIGYKKDWQDRMIEYDI
;
A
#
# COMPACT_ATOMS: atom_id res chain seq x y z
N MET A 1 -54.19 -22.60 37.57
CA MET A 1 -53.50 -22.99 36.33
C MET A 1 -52.35 -22.01 36.08
N LYS A 2 -51.10 -22.47 36.25
CA LYS A 2 -49.87 -21.67 36.07
C LYS A 2 -49.62 -21.47 34.57
N LYS A 3 -49.50 -20.22 34.11
CA LYS A 3 -49.02 -19.90 32.76
C LYS A 3 -47.59 -19.39 32.88
N TYR A 4 -46.67 -20.13 32.27
CA TYR A 4 -45.24 -19.92 32.33
C TYR A 4 -44.82 -18.67 31.56
N LEU A 5 -43.98 -17.83 32.19
CA LEU A 5 -43.13 -16.84 31.55
C LEU A 5 -42.30 -17.52 30.46
N LEU A 6 -42.45 -17.11 29.20
CA LEU A 6 -41.48 -17.42 28.15
C LEU A 6 -40.59 -16.19 27.98
N CYS A 7 -39.51 -16.16 28.77
CA CYS A 7 -38.33 -15.37 28.46
C CYS A 7 -37.74 -15.91 27.15
N PHE A 8 -37.64 -15.06 26.14
CA PHE A 8 -36.94 -15.36 24.88
C PHE A 8 -35.51 -14.82 25.02
N PRO A 9 -34.46 -15.64 25.28
CA PRO A 9 -33.11 -15.14 25.32
C PRO A 9 -32.53 -15.13 23.90
N ILE A 10 -32.18 -13.93 23.44
CA ILE A 10 -30.92 -13.59 22.77
C ILE A 10 -30.37 -14.67 21.82
N LEU A 11 -30.69 -14.55 20.54
CA LEU A 11 -29.82 -14.94 19.43
C LEU A 11 -29.36 -13.65 18.74
N LEU A 12 -28.51 -12.89 19.44
CA LEU A 12 -27.63 -11.93 18.78
C LEU A 12 -26.68 -12.76 17.94
N ALA A 13 -27.07 -12.96 16.69
CA ALA A 13 -26.24 -13.52 15.64
C ALA A 13 -24.92 -12.76 15.67
N SER A 14 -23.87 -13.45 16.11
CA SER A 14 -22.49 -13.11 15.84
C SER A 14 -22.30 -13.13 14.33
N SER A 15 -22.67 -12.03 13.66
CA SER A 15 -22.12 -11.70 12.35
C SER A 15 -20.64 -11.47 12.60
N GLN A 16 -19.86 -12.54 12.57
CA GLN A 16 -18.45 -12.47 12.31
C GLN A 16 -18.33 -11.71 10.99
N PHE A 17 -18.03 -10.43 11.08
CA PHE A 17 -17.55 -9.65 9.95
C PHE A 17 -16.27 -10.34 9.50
N CYS A 18 -16.42 -11.32 8.62
CA CYS A 18 -15.34 -11.83 7.82
C CYS A 18 -15.00 -10.68 6.86
N PHE A 19 -14.18 -9.74 7.35
CA PHE A 19 -13.64 -8.67 6.53
C PHE A 19 -12.88 -9.35 5.41
N SER A 20 -13.50 -9.33 4.24
CA SER A 20 -12.98 -9.89 3.02
C SER A 20 -11.62 -9.26 2.75
N GLN A 21 -10.57 -10.09 2.81
CA GLN A 21 -9.25 -9.74 2.27
C GLN A 21 -9.34 -9.41 0.76
N ASN A 22 -10.46 -9.68 0.07
CA ASN A 22 -10.57 -9.57 -1.38
C ASN A 22 -10.60 -8.13 -1.92
N VAL A 23 -10.73 -7.09 -1.08
CA VAL A 23 -10.90 -5.72 -1.61
C VAL A 23 -9.67 -5.19 -2.34
N LEU A 24 -8.48 -5.72 -2.06
CA LEU A 24 -7.22 -5.34 -2.74
C LEU A 24 -6.69 -6.44 -3.65
N GLU A 25 -7.11 -7.69 -3.47
CA GLU A 25 -6.63 -8.82 -4.25
C GLU A 25 -6.82 -8.60 -5.76
N GLY A 26 -5.77 -8.88 -6.54
CA GLY A 26 -5.74 -8.69 -7.98
C GLY A 26 -5.62 -7.24 -8.45
N LYS A 27 -5.60 -6.26 -7.53
CA LYS A 27 -5.52 -4.84 -7.89
C LYS A 27 -4.08 -4.36 -8.08
N ASN A 28 -3.95 -3.41 -8.98
CA ASN A 28 -2.71 -2.70 -9.26
C ASN A 28 -2.89 -1.21 -8.95
N PHE A 29 -1.92 -0.64 -8.25
CA PHE A 29 -1.91 0.77 -7.87
C PHE A 29 -0.57 1.41 -8.25
N LYS A 30 -0.54 2.72 -8.49
CA LYS A 30 0.66 3.44 -8.93
C LYS A 30 0.69 4.84 -8.32
N ALA A 31 1.72 5.12 -7.53
CA ALA A 31 1.99 6.44 -6.98
C ALA A 31 3.25 7.07 -7.61
N LEU A 32 3.26 8.40 -7.75
CA LEU A 32 4.49 9.18 -7.96
C LEU A 32 5.11 9.45 -6.59
N ILE A 33 6.32 8.94 -6.36
CA ILE A 33 6.99 9.02 -5.05
C ILE A 33 8.20 9.94 -5.03
N GLY A 34 8.59 10.47 -6.19
CA GLY A 34 9.67 11.44 -6.30
C GLY A 34 10.00 11.75 -7.75
N ASN A 35 10.99 12.63 -7.92
CA ASN A 35 11.55 12.98 -9.22
C ASN A 35 13.02 13.38 -9.03
N VAL A 36 13.81 13.15 -10.06
CA VAL A 36 15.19 13.61 -10.14
C VAL A 36 15.28 14.52 -11.36
N CYS A 37 15.67 15.77 -11.11
CA CYS A 37 16.02 16.73 -12.14
C CYS A 37 17.54 16.70 -12.32
N ALA A 38 18.00 16.37 -13.52
CA ALA A 38 19.43 16.34 -13.85
C ALA A 38 19.78 17.55 -14.71
N GLU A 39 20.79 18.31 -14.29
CA GLU A 39 21.39 19.36 -15.10
C GLU A 39 22.35 18.74 -16.12
N THR A 40 22.22 19.16 -17.37
CA THR A 40 23.06 18.69 -18.47
C THR A 40 23.63 19.88 -19.24
N ASN A 41 24.85 19.72 -19.78
CA ASN A 41 25.50 20.79 -20.55
C ASN A 41 24.74 21.16 -21.83
N GLU A 42 23.93 20.24 -22.35
CA GLU A 42 23.07 20.41 -23.51
C GLU A 42 21.66 19.88 -23.21
N TYR A 43 20.65 20.28 -23.98
CA TYR A 43 19.29 19.79 -23.80
C TYR A 43 19.22 18.26 -23.98
N ASN A 44 18.82 17.55 -22.92
CA ASN A 44 18.62 16.11 -22.96
C ASN A 44 17.25 15.74 -22.35
N PRO A 45 16.26 15.32 -23.17
CA PRO A 45 14.92 14.99 -22.69
C PRO A 45 14.86 13.71 -21.83
N CYS A 46 15.92 12.91 -21.81
CA CYS A 46 16.02 11.66 -21.04
C CYS A 46 16.73 11.83 -19.67
N ALA A 47 17.34 12.99 -19.40
CA ALA A 47 18.22 13.16 -18.25
C ALA A 47 17.48 13.15 -16.91
N SER A 48 16.30 13.75 -16.87
CA SER A 48 15.44 13.78 -15.68
C SER A 48 14.47 12.61 -15.68
N HIS A 49 14.06 12.14 -14.49
CA HIS A 49 13.10 11.05 -14.37
C HIS A 49 12.14 11.22 -13.19
N MET A 50 10.94 10.70 -13.35
CA MET A 50 9.95 10.49 -12.28
C MET A 50 10.15 9.12 -11.66
N ILE A 51 10.03 9.03 -10.34
CA ILE A 51 10.13 7.79 -9.58
C ILE A 51 8.72 7.36 -9.21
N HIS A 52 8.28 6.22 -9.73
CA HIS A 52 6.98 5.64 -9.44
C HIS A 52 7.10 4.41 -8.56
N LEU A 53 6.16 4.26 -7.63
CA LEU A 53 5.96 3.03 -6.89
C LEU A 53 4.69 2.34 -7.39
N VAL A 54 4.84 1.12 -7.89
CA VAL A 54 3.74 0.27 -8.36
C VAL A 54 3.51 -0.85 -7.35
N LEU A 55 2.26 -1.03 -6.94
CA LEU A 55 1.85 -2.07 -6.01
C LEU A 55 0.94 -3.06 -6.75
N ASN A 56 1.29 -4.33 -6.74
CA ASN A 56 0.48 -5.41 -7.30
C ASN A 56 0.08 -6.34 -6.15
N PHE A 57 -1.18 -6.27 -5.73
CA PHE A 57 -1.72 -7.11 -4.66
C PHE A 57 -2.22 -8.42 -5.24
N ARG A 58 -1.84 -9.51 -4.58
CA ARG A 58 -2.25 -10.89 -4.85
C ARG A 58 -2.80 -11.49 -3.57
N ASP A 59 -3.32 -12.72 -3.63
CA ASP A 59 -4.03 -13.38 -2.53
C ASP A 59 -3.25 -13.38 -1.22
N HIS A 60 -1.92 -13.52 -1.29
CA HIS A 60 -1.08 -13.70 -0.10
C HIS A 60 0.12 -12.77 -0.04
N ASP A 61 0.40 -12.07 -1.13
CA ASP A 61 1.53 -11.15 -1.22
C ASP A 61 1.18 -9.88 -1.99
N VAL A 62 2.03 -8.89 -1.83
CA VAL A 62 2.04 -7.66 -2.61
C VAL A 62 3.45 -7.48 -3.14
N ALA A 63 3.55 -7.25 -4.45
CA ALA A 63 4.79 -6.89 -5.10
C ALA A 63 4.87 -5.37 -5.24
N PHE A 64 5.89 -4.78 -4.61
CA PHE A 64 6.28 -3.39 -4.78
C PHE A 64 7.34 -3.33 -5.88
N THR A 65 7.10 -2.51 -6.90
CA THR A 65 8.05 -2.24 -7.98
C THR A 65 8.31 -0.75 -8.06
N GLU A 66 9.55 -0.36 -7.83
CA GLU A 66 9.99 1.01 -8.08
C GLU A 66 10.47 1.13 -9.53
N LYS A 67 10.03 2.20 -10.19
CA LYS A 67 10.37 2.49 -11.58
C LYS A 67 10.83 3.92 -11.74
N ASN A 68 11.93 4.10 -12.45
CA ASN A 68 12.30 5.39 -13.00
C ASN A 68 11.69 5.50 -14.40
N VAL A 69 10.94 6.57 -14.64
CA VAL A 69 10.27 6.84 -15.91
C VAL A 69 10.73 8.20 -16.40
N ASN A 70 11.29 8.24 -17.62
CA ASN A 70 11.62 9.48 -18.31
C ASN A 70 10.98 9.47 -19.71
N SER A 71 11.24 10.51 -20.50
CA SER A 71 10.67 10.65 -21.85
C SER A 71 11.11 9.55 -22.82
N CYS A 72 12.13 8.77 -22.48
CA CYS A 72 12.82 7.88 -23.40
C CYS A 72 12.68 6.40 -23.02
N SER A 73 12.51 6.09 -21.73
CA SER A 73 12.37 4.73 -21.23
C SER A 73 11.75 4.66 -19.83
N GLU A 74 11.34 3.45 -19.48
CA GLU A 74 11.08 3.05 -18.09
C GLU A 74 12.13 2.04 -17.65
N ASN A 75 12.68 2.20 -16.45
CA ASN A 75 13.60 1.24 -15.86
C ASN A 75 13.13 0.83 -14.47
N VAL A 76 13.16 -0.47 -14.17
CA VAL A 76 12.82 -0.99 -12.85
C VAL A 76 14.06 -0.91 -11.96
N THR A 77 13.98 -0.13 -10.88
CA THR A 77 15.10 0.08 -9.95
C THR A 77 15.08 -0.89 -8.79
N SER A 78 13.89 -1.30 -8.35
CA SER A 78 13.75 -2.30 -7.29
C SER A 78 12.46 -3.10 -7.39
N ARG A 79 12.50 -4.34 -6.88
CA ARG A 79 11.32 -5.19 -6.66
C ARG A 79 11.40 -5.82 -5.29
N ILE A 80 10.39 -5.61 -4.47
CA ILE A 80 10.29 -6.16 -3.12
C ILE A 80 8.93 -6.81 -2.96
N GLN A 81 8.91 -7.98 -2.35
CA GLN A 81 7.68 -8.70 -2.03
C GLN A 81 7.44 -8.67 -0.52
N ALA A 82 6.18 -8.56 -0.13
CA ALA A 82 5.75 -8.68 1.25
C ALA A 82 4.46 -9.50 1.31
N LYS A 83 4.31 -10.31 2.35
CA LYS A 83 2.98 -10.78 2.74
C LYS A 83 2.19 -9.59 3.28
N TRP A 84 0.88 -9.58 3.09
CA TRP A 84 0.05 -8.50 3.59
C TRP A 84 -1.21 -9.02 4.28
N LYS A 85 -1.72 -8.22 5.21
CA LYS A 85 -3.03 -8.40 5.86
C LYS A 85 -3.65 -7.03 6.11
N ILE A 86 -4.96 -6.93 5.95
CA ILE A 86 -5.73 -5.74 6.28
C ILE A 86 -6.50 -5.97 7.59
N ASP A 87 -6.51 -4.97 8.47
CA ASP A 87 -7.32 -4.99 9.69
C ASP A 87 -8.69 -4.31 9.49
N PRO A 88 -9.63 -4.42 10.44
CA PRO A 88 -10.94 -3.78 10.34
C PRO A 88 -10.91 -2.25 10.24
N ALA A 89 -9.81 -1.60 10.62
CA ALA A 89 -9.60 -0.15 10.48
C ALA A 89 -8.98 0.23 9.12
N GLY A 90 -8.81 -0.75 8.23
CA GLY A 90 -8.24 -0.59 6.90
C GLY A 90 -6.71 -0.49 6.89
N LYS A 91 -6.03 -0.63 8.03
CA LYS A 91 -4.56 -0.58 8.07
C LYS A 91 -4.00 -1.86 7.47
N ILE A 92 -3.02 -1.71 6.59
CA ILE A 92 -2.34 -2.83 5.96
C ILE A 92 -1.04 -3.09 6.69
N THR A 93 -0.90 -4.30 7.22
CA THR A 93 0.33 -4.79 7.81
C THR A 93 1.12 -5.53 6.75
N LEU A 94 2.39 -5.18 6.58
CA LEU A 94 3.32 -5.78 5.63
C LEU A 94 4.34 -6.64 6.39
N SER A 95 4.59 -7.84 5.90
CA SER A 95 5.58 -8.77 6.47
C SER A 95 6.58 -9.16 5.38
N TYR A 96 7.80 -8.66 5.53
CA TYR A 96 8.91 -8.89 4.60
C TYR A 96 9.72 -10.11 5.02
N SER A 97 10.26 -10.85 4.04
CA SER A 97 11.12 -12.02 4.32
C SER A 97 12.52 -11.62 4.81
N SER A 98 12.96 -10.41 4.50
CA SER A 98 14.25 -9.84 4.90
C SER A 98 14.10 -8.40 5.36
N LYS A 99 15.11 -7.89 6.08
CA LYS A 99 15.15 -6.47 6.48
C LYS A 99 15.20 -5.60 5.22
N ILE A 100 14.29 -4.64 5.13
CA ILE A 100 14.31 -3.63 4.07
C ILE A 100 15.52 -2.72 4.26
N PRO A 101 16.34 -2.49 3.21
CA PRO A 101 17.46 -1.55 3.30
C PRO A 101 16.98 -0.18 3.76
N GLU A 102 17.76 0.48 4.61
CA GLU A 102 17.34 1.77 5.20
C GLU A 102 17.15 2.87 4.16
N SER A 103 17.91 2.80 3.07
CA SER A 103 17.82 3.69 1.91
C SER A 103 16.63 3.40 0.99
N ASN A 104 15.96 2.26 1.14
CA ASN A 104 14.83 1.92 0.27
C ASN A 104 13.57 2.71 0.67
N PHE A 105 12.79 3.13 -0.32
CA PHE A 105 11.56 3.89 -0.08
C PHE A 105 10.57 3.17 0.85
N LEU A 106 10.48 1.84 0.81
CA LEU A 106 9.57 1.07 1.65
C LEU A 106 9.94 1.08 3.13
N ASN A 107 11.16 1.50 3.49
CA ASN A 107 11.55 1.63 4.89
C ASN A 107 10.66 2.68 5.59
N GLY A 108 9.86 2.25 6.58
CA GLY A 108 8.89 3.11 7.26
C GLY A 108 7.67 3.51 6.42
N PHE A 109 7.51 2.99 5.20
CA PHE A 109 6.30 3.19 4.39
C PHE A 109 5.14 2.37 4.98
N ARG A 110 3.96 2.98 5.03
CA ARG A 110 2.74 2.38 5.58
C ARG A 110 1.61 2.55 4.59
N LEU A 111 0.65 1.64 4.65
CA LEU A 111 -0.52 1.63 3.78
C LEU A 111 -1.81 1.58 4.61
N GLN A 112 -2.81 2.32 4.16
CA GLN A 112 -4.16 2.29 4.74
C GLN A 112 -5.20 2.38 3.63
N LEU A 113 -6.19 1.49 3.69
CA LEU A 113 -7.40 1.58 2.88
C LEU A 113 -8.40 2.48 3.60
N LYS A 114 -8.72 3.63 3.00
CA LYS A 114 -9.76 4.55 3.48
C LYS A 114 -10.92 4.54 2.50
N GLY A 115 -12.00 3.84 2.88
CA GLY A 115 -13.09 3.53 1.95
C GLY A 115 -12.58 2.69 0.79
N ASN A 116 -12.64 3.21 -0.43
CA ASN A 116 -12.14 2.53 -1.64
C ASN A 116 -10.77 3.03 -2.12
N LYS A 117 -10.12 3.94 -1.37
CA LYS A 117 -8.82 4.52 -1.74
C LYS A 117 -7.68 3.91 -0.92
N LEU A 118 -6.63 3.48 -1.61
CA LEU A 118 -5.41 3.02 -0.97
C LEU A 118 -4.47 4.21 -0.79
N ILE A 119 -4.16 4.56 0.45
CA ILE A 119 -3.29 5.68 0.78
C ILE A 119 -1.96 5.17 1.34
N GLY A 120 -0.87 5.66 0.77
CA GLY A 120 0.49 5.47 1.24
C GLY A 120 0.92 6.57 2.20
N TYR A 121 1.76 6.21 3.15
CA TYR A 121 2.21 7.08 4.23
C TYR A 121 3.71 6.92 4.43
N LYS A 122 4.47 8.02 4.35
CA LYS A 122 5.90 8.01 4.69
C LYS A 122 6.30 9.33 5.33
N LYS A 123 7.25 9.30 6.25
CA LYS A 123 7.90 10.52 6.72
C LYS A 123 8.84 11.07 5.66
N ASP A 124 8.84 12.39 5.48
CA ASP A 124 9.89 13.10 4.74
C ASP A 124 11.15 13.30 5.61
N TRP A 125 12.15 13.97 5.06
CA TRP A 125 13.41 14.28 5.73
C TRP A 125 13.26 15.27 6.90
N GLN A 126 12.09 15.91 7.04
CA GLN A 126 11.74 16.79 8.16
C GLN A 126 10.82 16.09 9.18
N ASP A 127 10.74 14.75 9.14
CA ASP A 127 9.87 13.93 9.99
C ASP A 127 8.36 14.15 9.80
N ARG A 128 7.93 14.88 8.77
CA ARG A 128 6.52 15.14 8.49
C ARG A 128 5.92 13.98 7.71
N MET A 129 4.71 13.57 8.08
CA MET A 129 3.98 12.53 7.35
C MET A 129 3.45 13.06 6.02
N ILE A 130 3.86 12.42 4.93
CA ILE A 130 3.38 12.65 3.57
C ILE A 130 2.40 11.53 3.20
N GLU A 131 1.29 11.93 2.58
CA GLU A 131 0.30 11.03 2.00
C GLU A 131 0.56 10.87 0.49
N TYR A 132 0.42 9.64 0.00
CA TYR A 132 0.49 9.30 -1.41
C TYR A 132 -0.84 8.65 -1.80
N ASP A 133 -1.58 9.26 -2.73
CA ASP A 133 -2.73 8.59 -3.36
C ASP A 133 -2.17 7.54 -4.32
N ILE A 134 -2.49 6.26 -4.10
CA ILE A 134 -1.93 5.13 -4.86
C ILE A 134 -2.96 4.55 -5.84
#